data_AF-A0A5N6KG76-F1
#
_entry.id   AF-A0A5N6KG76-F1
#
_cell.length_a   1.000
_cell.length_b   1.000
_cell.length_c   1.000
_cell.angle_alpha   90.00
_cell.angle_beta   90.00
_cell.angle_gamma   90.00
#
_symmetry.space_group_name_H-M   'P 1'
#
loop_
_entity.id
_entity.type
_entity.pdbx_description
1 polymer ?
#
loop_
_entity_poly.entity_id
_entity_poly.type
_entity_poly.pdbx_seq_one_letter_code
_entity_poly.pdbx_strand_id
1 'polypeptide(L)'
;MTTPPPSNTGTNFTDATKVEQLTSHTYSASFPDDWCIGSVPHGGFITAVFLQVSTLHFSTTLRTQNQPNPITLHLEFLRRTQTGPALFTVQDTKLGRQTSVLHITLSQGDRVEVVGYITHSNTSTETGVSSPHTHVLHPTPLPVSIPLLKTNTDPNYHLQAMPFPKFRKATTKSQIYSPQTQPSPIISDEWIRLSTGEPWTNTSLGYACDMFPLPTDFLSASTPTQTQNHPSNAKYWFPTLLLSIDFKKTLPTQGIEWLFIRIERKQTRNGRMDIAMTAWDEEGELVAISNHVALVVSSERNTSARSEVKGGKKIGGVDVCTLHRAIELDLEDGDSALLVYRNYVQPRSLCLSMPKYDCSAEKNLQVKEEPKCNLEQSETSHVITSPNR
;
A
#
# COMPACT_ATOMS: atom_id res chain seq x y z
N MET A 1 -21.43 -23.00 -26.00
CA MET A 1 -21.63 -21.78 -25.19
C MET A 1 -20.46 -20.87 -25.49
N THR A 2 -20.75 -19.70 -26.03
CA THR A 2 -19.75 -18.76 -26.56
C THR A 2 -18.91 -18.18 -25.43
N THR A 3 -17.59 -18.31 -25.56
CA THR A 3 -16.60 -17.48 -24.85
C THR A 3 -17.10 -16.04 -24.83
N PRO A 4 -17.11 -15.35 -23.68
CA PRO A 4 -17.47 -13.95 -23.67
C PRO A 4 -16.52 -13.21 -24.62
N PRO A 5 -17.02 -12.31 -25.48
CA PRO A 5 -16.16 -11.58 -26.40
C PRO A 5 -15.13 -10.79 -25.58
N PRO A 6 -13.86 -10.70 -26.02
CA PRO A 6 -12.90 -9.83 -25.38
C PRO A 6 -13.38 -8.40 -25.56
N SER A 7 -14.07 -7.83 -24.58
CA SER A 7 -14.47 -6.43 -24.59
C SER A 7 -13.30 -5.51 -24.22
N ASN A 8 -12.07 -5.87 -24.61
CA ASN A 8 -10.87 -5.13 -24.23
C ASN A 8 -10.53 -4.13 -25.34
N THR A 9 -11.28 -3.03 -25.36
CA THR A 9 -10.98 -1.86 -26.21
C THR A 9 -10.00 -0.89 -25.53
N GLY A 10 -9.38 -1.29 -24.41
CA GLY A 10 -8.44 -0.49 -23.64
C GLY A 10 -6.99 -0.99 -23.74
N THR A 11 -6.06 -0.23 -23.18
CA THR A 11 -4.63 -0.56 -23.09
C THR A 11 -4.40 -1.86 -22.31
N ASN A 12 -3.49 -2.70 -22.81
CA ASN A 12 -3.07 -3.92 -22.12
C ASN A 12 -2.06 -3.60 -21.00
N PHE A 13 -1.71 -4.58 -20.15
CA PHE A 13 -0.84 -4.34 -19.01
C PHE A 13 0.57 -3.95 -19.43
N THR A 14 1.13 -4.63 -20.44
CA THR A 14 2.48 -4.39 -20.95
C THR A 14 2.65 -2.96 -21.45
N ASP A 15 1.71 -2.48 -22.26
CA ASP A 15 1.74 -1.13 -22.84
C ASP A 15 1.47 -0.06 -21.79
N ALA A 16 0.52 -0.30 -20.88
CA ALA A 16 0.15 0.66 -19.84
C ALA A 16 1.25 0.85 -18.79
N THR A 17 2.05 -0.18 -18.52
CA THR A 17 3.15 -0.13 -17.55
C THR A 17 4.52 0.13 -18.17
N LYS A 18 4.57 0.44 -19.47
CA LYS A 18 5.81 0.73 -20.16
C LYS A 18 6.53 1.93 -19.53
N VAL A 19 7.83 1.77 -19.31
CA VAL A 19 8.72 2.81 -18.81
C VAL A 19 9.90 3.00 -19.76
N GLU A 20 10.35 4.24 -19.90
CA GLU A 20 11.49 4.61 -20.74
C GLU A 20 12.59 5.22 -19.86
N GLN A 21 13.82 4.72 -20.00
CA GLN A 21 14.97 5.30 -19.33
C GLN A 21 15.39 6.60 -20.03
N LEU A 22 15.37 7.71 -19.30
CA LEU A 22 15.78 9.03 -19.81
C LEU A 22 17.26 9.31 -19.52
N THR A 23 17.71 8.95 -18.31
CA THR A 23 19.11 8.99 -17.88
C THR A 23 19.44 7.73 -17.08
N SER A 24 20.66 7.61 -16.56
CA SER A 24 21.02 6.48 -15.69
C SER A 24 20.09 6.34 -14.46
N HIS A 25 19.49 7.43 -13.98
CA HIS A 25 18.71 7.46 -12.74
C HIS A 25 17.34 8.14 -12.88
N THR A 26 16.90 8.41 -14.11
CA THR A 26 15.56 8.98 -14.35
C THR A 26 14.83 8.23 -15.44
N TYR A 27 13.53 8.04 -15.24
CA TYR A 27 12.66 7.24 -16.09
C TYR A 27 11.34 7.96 -16.31
N SER A 28 10.75 7.80 -17.48
CA SER A 28 9.42 8.33 -17.79
C SER A 28 8.40 7.22 -17.97
N ALA A 29 7.15 7.55 -17.66
CA ALA A 29 5.98 6.73 -17.94
C ALA A 29 4.80 7.64 -18.33
N SER A 30 3.74 7.05 -18.86
CA SER A 30 2.48 7.75 -19.14
C SER A 30 1.31 6.91 -18.66
N PHE A 31 0.47 7.47 -17.78
CA PHE A 31 -0.61 6.74 -17.14
C PHE A 31 -1.92 6.87 -17.94
N PRO A 32 -2.42 5.77 -18.52
CA PRO A 32 -3.65 5.80 -19.30
C PRO A 32 -4.89 5.85 -18.40
N ASP A 33 -5.96 6.45 -18.91
CA ASP A 33 -7.21 6.67 -18.17
C ASP A 33 -7.93 5.36 -17.78
N ASP A 34 -7.81 4.32 -18.59
CA ASP A 34 -8.48 3.04 -18.38
C ASP A 34 -7.83 2.17 -17.30
N TRP A 35 -6.72 2.62 -16.71
CA TRP A 35 -6.08 2.07 -15.51
C TRP A 35 -6.38 2.88 -14.24
N CYS A 36 -7.42 3.71 -14.27
CA CYS A 36 -7.86 4.50 -13.12
C CYS A 36 -9.03 3.87 -12.34
N ILE A 37 -9.13 4.26 -11.08
CA ILE A 37 -10.37 4.27 -10.30
C ILE A 37 -10.88 5.72 -10.27
N GLY A 38 -12.00 5.96 -10.92
CA GLY A 38 -12.51 7.29 -11.26
C GLY A 38 -11.50 8.03 -12.14
N SER A 39 -10.93 9.11 -11.61
CA SER A 39 -9.92 9.94 -12.28
C SER A 39 -8.49 9.72 -11.76
N VAL A 40 -8.29 8.76 -10.84
CA VAL A 40 -6.98 8.52 -10.21
C VAL A 40 -6.45 7.16 -10.65
N PRO A 41 -5.22 7.08 -11.20
CA PRO A 41 -4.56 5.81 -11.49
C PRO A 41 -4.60 4.85 -10.29
N HIS A 42 -4.89 3.57 -10.54
CA HIS A 42 -5.03 2.56 -9.50
C HIS A 42 -3.71 2.37 -8.73
N GLY A 43 -3.78 2.17 -7.41
CA GLY A 43 -2.60 2.02 -6.54
C GLY A 43 -1.69 0.90 -7.01
N GLY A 44 -2.23 -0.30 -7.21
CA GLY A 44 -1.47 -1.44 -7.74
C GLY A 44 -0.94 -1.26 -9.15
N PHE A 45 -1.61 -0.46 -9.98
CA PHE A 45 -1.07 -0.12 -11.30
C PHE A 45 0.18 0.74 -11.14
N ILE A 46 0.14 1.74 -10.26
CA ILE A 46 1.32 2.54 -9.92
C ILE A 46 2.41 1.66 -9.30
N THR A 47 2.07 0.74 -8.39
CA THR A 47 3.01 -0.22 -7.81
C THR A 47 3.70 -1.06 -8.88
N ALA A 48 2.96 -1.54 -9.89
CA ALA A 48 3.53 -2.27 -11.01
C ALA A 48 4.51 -1.41 -11.83
N VAL A 49 4.22 -0.13 -12.06
CA VAL A 49 5.15 0.79 -12.74
C VAL A 49 6.42 1.00 -11.91
N PHE A 50 6.32 1.12 -10.58
CA PHE A 50 7.50 1.17 -9.70
C PHE A 50 8.40 -0.06 -9.86
N LEU A 51 7.81 -1.26 -9.93
CA LEU A 51 8.53 -2.50 -10.18
C LEU A 51 9.15 -2.54 -11.59
N GLN A 52 8.46 -2.01 -12.61
CA GLN A 52 9.04 -1.88 -13.96
C GLN A 52 10.26 -0.97 -13.98
N VAL A 53 10.20 0.17 -13.27
CA VAL A 53 11.35 1.09 -13.13
C VAL A 53 12.52 0.39 -12.45
N SER A 54 12.28 -0.31 -11.33
CA SER A 54 13.36 -0.97 -10.60
C SER A 54 13.98 -2.12 -11.39
N THR A 55 13.16 -2.96 -12.03
CA THR A 55 13.65 -4.03 -12.92
C THR A 55 14.44 -3.45 -14.12
N LEU A 56 13.95 -2.38 -14.75
CA LEU A 56 14.69 -1.74 -15.84
C LEU A 56 16.03 -1.19 -15.33
N HIS A 57 16.05 -0.56 -14.16
CA HIS A 57 17.27 -0.01 -13.56
C HIS A 57 18.32 -1.10 -13.29
N PHE A 58 17.93 -2.27 -12.76
CA PHE A 58 18.85 -3.41 -12.57
C PHE A 58 19.30 -4.08 -13.87
N SER A 59 18.51 -4.01 -14.94
CA SER A 59 18.94 -4.56 -16.25
C SER A 59 19.82 -3.61 -17.08
N THR A 60 19.84 -2.32 -16.70
CA THR A 60 20.55 -1.25 -17.40
C THR A 60 21.67 -0.67 -16.54
N THR A 61 21.35 0.30 -15.68
CA THR A 61 22.30 1.06 -14.86
C THR A 61 23.08 0.16 -13.89
N LEU A 62 22.40 -0.76 -13.22
CA LEU A 62 23.00 -1.67 -12.23
C LEU A 62 23.16 -3.10 -12.75
N ARG A 63 23.37 -3.28 -14.07
CA ARG A 63 23.51 -4.62 -14.67
C ARG A 63 24.56 -5.49 -13.98
N THR A 64 25.67 -4.90 -13.55
CA THR A 64 26.77 -5.61 -12.89
C THR A 64 26.41 -6.18 -11.52
N GLN A 65 25.34 -5.70 -10.90
CA GLN A 65 24.92 -6.12 -9.55
C GLN A 65 24.26 -7.49 -9.63
N ASN A 66 23.75 -7.87 -10.81
CA ASN A 66 23.13 -9.16 -11.06
C ASN A 66 22.04 -9.51 -10.04
N GLN A 67 21.19 -8.54 -9.69
CA GLN A 67 20.09 -8.66 -8.74
C GLN A 67 18.76 -8.32 -9.42
N PRO A 68 18.26 -9.18 -10.33
CA PRO A 68 17.12 -8.84 -11.17
C PRO A 68 15.77 -8.89 -10.43
N ASN A 69 15.71 -9.51 -9.25
CA ASN A 69 14.44 -9.86 -8.61
C ASN A 69 14.11 -8.92 -7.44
N PRO A 70 12.96 -8.23 -7.44
CA PRO A 70 12.49 -7.56 -6.24
C PRO A 70 12.09 -8.61 -5.19
N ILE A 71 12.51 -8.41 -3.94
CA ILE A 71 12.16 -9.30 -2.80
C ILE A 71 11.30 -8.60 -1.75
N THR A 72 11.37 -7.26 -1.67
CA THR A 72 10.44 -6.47 -0.88
C THR A 72 10.26 -5.09 -1.48
N LEU A 73 9.07 -4.53 -1.33
CA LEU A 73 8.68 -3.20 -1.78
C LEU A 73 7.85 -2.53 -0.69
N HIS A 74 8.07 -1.23 -0.50
CA HIS A 74 7.27 -0.38 0.36
C HIS A 74 7.00 0.95 -0.33
N LEU A 75 5.74 1.33 -0.50
CA LEU A 75 5.32 2.60 -1.11
C LEU A 75 4.48 3.45 -0.15
N GLU A 76 4.76 4.75 -0.14
CA GLU A 76 3.96 5.78 0.51
C GLU A 76 3.27 6.64 -0.56
N PHE A 77 1.94 6.61 -0.58
CA PHE A 77 1.11 7.41 -1.47
C PHE A 77 0.83 8.76 -0.81
N LEU A 78 1.75 9.70 -1.01
CA LEU A 78 1.70 11.03 -0.39
C LEU A 78 0.49 11.84 -0.90
N ARG A 79 0.13 11.63 -2.16
CA ARG A 79 -0.89 12.38 -2.89
C ARG A 79 -1.52 11.50 -3.97
N ARG A 80 -2.66 11.96 -4.52
CA ARG A 80 -3.25 11.33 -5.70
C ARG A 80 -2.23 11.38 -6.84
N THR A 81 -2.22 10.38 -7.72
CA THR A 81 -1.62 10.48 -9.06
C THR A 81 -2.67 10.99 -10.06
N GLN A 82 -2.29 11.22 -11.31
CA GLN A 82 -3.17 11.66 -12.40
C GLN A 82 -2.78 10.98 -13.71
N THR A 83 -3.69 10.94 -14.67
CA THR A 83 -3.40 10.43 -16.02
C THR A 83 -2.34 11.29 -16.73
N GLY A 84 -1.68 10.69 -17.72
CA GLY A 84 -0.64 11.35 -18.51
C GLY A 84 0.77 11.19 -17.95
N PRO A 85 1.70 12.10 -18.29
CA PRO A 85 3.12 11.93 -18.01
C PRO A 85 3.47 11.81 -16.53
N ALA A 86 4.50 11.02 -16.26
CA ALA A 86 5.08 10.79 -14.96
C ALA A 86 6.60 10.67 -15.07
N LEU A 87 7.31 11.20 -14.07
CA LEU A 87 8.77 11.11 -13.96
C LEU A 87 9.12 10.31 -12.70
N PHE A 88 10.02 9.36 -12.85
CA PHE A 88 10.61 8.59 -11.77
C PHE A 88 12.08 8.97 -11.62
N THR A 89 12.51 9.22 -10.39
CA THR A 89 13.92 9.38 -10.03
C THR A 89 14.33 8.26 -9.11
N VAL A 90 15.45 7.61 -9.41
CA VAL A 90 16.00 6.48 -8.67
C VAL A 90 17.26 6.92 -7.93
N GLN A 91 17.36 6.55 -6.66
CA GLN A 91 18.55 6.71 -5.84
C GLN A 91 19.02 5.34 -5.37
N ASP A 92 20.28 5.03 -5.63
CA ASP A 92 20.96 3.81 -5.21
C ASP A 92 21.29 3.88 -3.71
N THR A 93 20.26 3.72 -2.88
CA THR A 93 20.35 3.95 -1.43
C THR A 93 21.37 3.04 -0.77
N LYS A 94 21.44 1.79 -1.22
CA LYS A 94 22.44 0.82 -0.77
C LYS A 94 22.73 -0.18 -1.88
N LEU A 95 23.99 -0.31 -2.26
CA LEU A 95 24.45 -1.37 -3.16
C LEU A 95 25.22 -2.41 -2.34
N GLY A 96 24.74 -3.65 -2.37
CA GLY A 96 25.32 -4.76 -1.63
C GLY A 96 25.51 -6.00 -2.49
N ARG A 97 26.33 -6.93 -2.00
CA ARG A 97 26.62 -8.18 -2.73
C ARG A 97 25.39 -9.09 -2.85
N GLN A 98 24.63 -9.25 -1.77
CA GLN A 98 23.44 -10.11 -1.74
C GLN A 98 22.18 -9.35 -2.12
N THR A 99 22.03 -8.14 -1.58
CA THR A 99 20.87 -7.30 -1.79
C THR A 99 21.28 -5.85 -2.03
N SER A 100 20.49 -5.15 -2.83
CA SER A 100 20.59 -3.71 -3.03
C SER A 100 19.22 -3.07 -2.81
N VAL A 101 19.21 -1.83 -2.33
CA VAL A 101 18.01 -1.07 -1.99
C VAL A 101 17.98 0.19 -2.84
N LEU A 102 16.88 0.37 -3.57
CA LEU A 102 16.58 1.59 -4.31
C LEU A 102 15.58 2.43 -3.52
N HIS A 103 15.77 3.75 -3.53
CA HIS A 103 14.72 4.72 -3.24
C HIS A 103 14.23 5.28 -4.57
N ILE A 104 12.93 5.20 -4.82
CA ILE A 104 12.31 5.67 -6.07
C ILE A 104 11.27 6.72 -5.73
N THR A 105 11.32 7.84 -6.44
CA THR A 105 10.36 8.95 -6.30
C THR A 105 9.58 9.11 -7.59
N LEU A 106 8.25 9.05 -7.52
CA LEU A 106 7.34 9.39 -8.61
C LEU A 106 6.88 10.84 -8.45
N SER A 107 7.13 11.65 -9.48
CA SER A 107 6.67 13.05 -9.56
C SER A 107 5.79 13.31 -10.78
N GLN A 108 4.80 14.18 -10.62
CA GLN A 108 3.97 14.70 -11.70
C GLN A 108 3.90 16.22 -11.61
N GLY A 109 4.45 16.92 -12.61
CA GLY A 109 4.71 18.35 -12.53
C GLY A 109 5.78 18.65 -11.47
N ASP A 110 5.48 19.58 -10.57
CA ASP A 110 6.35 20.01 -9.46
C ASP A 110 6.12 19.24 -8.15
N ARG A 111 5.27 18.19 -8.18
CA ARG A 111 4.84 17.47 -6.97
C ARG A 111 5.36 16.05 -6.95
N VAL A 112 5.88 15.66 -5.81
CA VAL A 112 6.11 14.25 -5.46
C VAL A 112 4.78 13.62 -5.08
N GLU A 113 4.38 12.56 -5.79
CA GLU A 113 3.09 11.90 -5.57
C GLU A 113 3.25 10.62 -4.75
N VAL A 114 4.29 9.82 -5.04
CA VAL A 114 4.57 8.54 -4.39
C VAL A 114 6.08 8.40 -4.19
N VAL A 115 6.48 7.86 -3.05
CA VAL A 115 7.87 7.46 -2.78
C VAL A 115 7.92 6.01 -2.38
N GLY A 116 9.03 5.34 -2.69
CA GLY A 116 9.14 3.91 -2.48
C GLY A 116 10.55 3.42 -2.20
N TYR A 117 10.66 2.39 -1.37
CA TYR A 117 11.88 1.61 -1.22
C TYR A 117 11.67 0.22 -1.79
N ILE A 118 12.57 -0.22 -2.66
CA ILE A 118 12.51 -1.55 -3.29
C ILE A 118 13.85 -2.23 -3.10
N THR A 119 13.83 -3.41 -2.48
CA THR A 119 15.03 -4.24 -2.32
C THR A 119 15.05 -5.31 -3.37
N HIS A 120 16.17 -5.43 -4.07
CA HIS A 120 16.42 -6.46 -5.06
C HIS A 120 17.47 -7.45 -4.59
N SER A 121 17.35 -8.68 -5.05
CA SER A 121 18.32 -9.77 -4.89
C SER A 121 18.39 -10.60 -6.17
N ASN A 122 19.14 -11.70 -6.12
CA ASN A 122 19.09 -12.74 -7.13
C ASN A 122 18.57 -14.05 -6.54
N THR A 123 17.26 -14.28 -6.70
CA THR A 123 16.60 -15.43 -6.08
C THR A 123 17.09 -16.77 -6.62
N SER A 124 17.77 -16.79 -7.77
CA SER A 124 18.35 -18.03 -8.32
C SER A 124 19.67 -18.43 -7.66
N THR A 125 20.32 -17.52 -6.93
CA THR A 125 21.61 -17.76 -6.25
C THR A 125 21.54 -17.53 -4.74
N GLU A 126 20.35 -17.27 -4.21
CA GLU A 126 20.10 -17.16 -2.78
C GLU A 126 20.43 -18.46 -2.06
N THR A 127 21.08 -18.32 -0.91
CA THR A 127 21.39 -19.43 0.00
C THR A 127 21.01 -19.02 1.41
N GLY A 128 20.46 -19.94 2.18
CA GLY A 128 19.96 -19.66 3.52
C GLY A 128 19.17 -20.82 4.10
N VAL A 129 18.75 -20.67 5.35
CA VAL A 129 17.87 -21.64 6.00
C VAL A 129 16.48 -21.53 5.38
N SER A 130 15.96 -22.67 4.91
CA SER A 130 14.59 -22.78 4.41
C SER A 130 13.79 -23.69 5.33
N SER A 131 12.55 -23.31 5.62
CA SER A 131 11.56 -24.19 6.23
C SER A 131 10.58 -24.65 5.16
N PRO A 132 10.12 -25.92 5.21
CA PRO A 132 9.08 -26.38 4.29
C PRO A 132 7.82 -25.54 4.48
N HIS A 133 7.09 -25.33 3.38
CA HIS A 133 5.81 -24.64 3.43
C HIS A 133 4.77 -25.52 4.12
N THR A 134 4.44 -25.21 5.38
CA THR A 134 3.44 -25.92 6.18
C THR A 134 2.26 -25.04 6.59
N HIS A 135 2.22 -23.79 6.11
CA HIS A 135 1.15 -22.87 6.45
C HIS A 135 -0.13 -23.26 5.72
N VAL A 136 -1.19 -23.52 6.48
CA VAL A 136 -2.52 -23.83 5.92
C VAL A 136 -3.41 -22.63 6.15
N LEU A 137 -4.05 -22.17 5.07
CA LEU A 137 -5.03 -21.11 5.12
C LEU A 137 -6.26 -21.52 5.93
N HIS A 138 -6.64 -20.70 6.91
CA HIS A 138 -7.84 -20.88 7.72
C HIS A 138 -8.77 -19.66 7.63
N PRO A 139 -10.08 -19.84 7.37
CA PRO A 139 -10.75 -21.10 6.99
C PRO A 139 -10.17 -21.68 5.69
N THR A 140 -10.26 -22.99 5.48
CA THR A 140 -9.73 -23.61 4.24
C THR A 140 -10.47 -23.06 3.02
N PRO A 141 -9.76 -22.61 1.96
CA PRO A 141 -10.39 -22.19 0.71
C PRO A 141 -11.28 -23.29 0.12
N LEU A 142 -12.34 -22.91 -0.58
CA LEU A 142 -13.15 -23.89 -1.31
C LEU A 142 -12.32 -24.56 -2.40
N PRO A 143 -12.51 -25.86 -2.67
CA PRO A 143 -11.80 -26.54 -3.74
C PRO A 143 -12.18 -25.93 -5.10
N VAL A 144 -11.23 -25.90 -6.03
CA VAL A 144 -11.42 -25.30 -7.35
C VAL A 144 -10.97 -26.25 -8.45
N SER A 145 -11.61 -26.19 -9.60
CA SER A 145 -11.11 -26.78 -10.85
C SER A 145 -10.78 -25.67 -11.83
N ILE A 146 -9.48 -25.42 -12.07
CA ILE A 146 -9.02 -24.39 -13.01
C ILE A 146 -9.65 -24.54 -14.41
N PRO A 147 -9.77 -25.74 -15.00
CA PRO A 147 -10.48 -25.91 -16.27
C PRO A 147 -11.95 -25.46 -16.24
N LEU A 148 -12.69 -25.75 -15.17
CA LEU A 148 -14.09 -25.32 -15.02
C LEU A 148 -14.18 -23.82 -14.69
N LEU A 149 -13.20 -23.27 -13.99
CA LEU A 149 -13.11 -21.85 -13.69
C LEU A 149 -12.96 -21.03 -14.98
N LYS A 150 -12.09 -21.47 -15.91
CA LYS A 150 -11.90 -20.86 -17.24
C LYS A 150 -13.20 -20.77 -18.05
N THR A 151 -14.10 -21.74 -17.90
CA THR A 151 -15.41 -21.77 -18.57
C THR A 151 -16.53 -21.18 -17.73
N ASN A 152 -16.23 -20.67 -16.53
CA ASN A 152 -17.20 -20.17 -15.56
C ASN A 152 -18.30 -21.18 -15.23
N THR A 153 -17.91 -22.44 -15.05
CA THR A 153 -18.79 -23.58 -14.72
C THR A 153 -18.32 -24.34 -13.47
N ASP A 154 -17.39 -23.79 -12.71
CA ASP A 154 -16.97 -24.34 -11.43
C ASP A 154 -18.14 -24.28 -10.42
N PRO A 155 -18.36 -25.33 -9.60
CA PRO A 155 -19.47 -25.34 -8.65
C PRO A 155 -19.28 -24.38 -7.45
N ASN A 156 -18.03 -24.08 -7.10
CA ASN A 156 -17.68 -23.32 -5.89
C ASN A 156 -17.35 -21.86 -6.18
N TYR A 157 -16.92 -21.54 -7.39
CA TYR A 157 -16.55 -20.19 -7.79
C TYR A 157 -17.34 -19.71 -9.00
N HIS A 158 -17.59 -18.41 -9.08
CA HIS A 158 -18.24 -17.78 -10.21
C HIS A 158 -17.53 -16.47 -10.59
N LEU A 159 -17.52 -16.16 -11.88
CA LEU A 159 -17.05 -14.87 -12.39
C LEU A 159 -17.90 -13.75 -11.80
N GLN A 160 -17.25 -12.88 -11.02
CA GLN A 160 -17.90 -11.77 -10.36
C GLN A 160 -18.11 -10.62 -11.34
N ALA A 161 -19.34 -10.13 -11.44
CA ALA A 161 -19.63 -8.90 -12.16
C ALA A 161 -19.06 -7.70 -11.38
N MET A 162 -18.21 -6.89 -12.02
CA MET A 162 -17.55 -5.76 -11.38
C MET A 162 -18.56 -4.64 -11.06
N PRO A 163 -18.73 -4.24 -9.78
CA PRO A 163 -19.58 -3.11 -9.43
C PRO A 163 -18.99 -1.79 -9.95
N PHE A 164 -19.84 -0.94 -10.52
CA PHE A 164 -19.45 0.39 -11.04
C PHE A 164 -18.25 0.35 -12.02
N PRO A 165 -18.30 -0.46 -13.10
CA PRO A 165 -17.12 -0.72 -13.95
C PRO A 165 -16.59 0.54 -14.66
N LYS A 166 -17.46 1.53 -14.94
CA LYS A 166 -17.05 2.85 -15.48
C LYS A 166 -16.22 3.66 -14.50
N PHE A 167 -16.48 3.51 -13.20
CA PHE A 167 -15.67 4.11 -12.14
C PHE A 167 -14.44 3.23 -11.86
N ARG A 168 -14.59 1.92 -11.83
CA ARG A 168 -13.52 0.96 -11.51
C ARG A 168 -12.82 0.42 -12.77
N LYS A 169 -12.42 1.31 -13.68
CA LYS A 169 -11.85 0.93 -14.99
C LYS A 169 -10.65 -0.01 -14.81
N ALA A 170 -9.72 0.34 -13.93
CA ALA A 170 -8.57 -0.51 -13.62
C ALA A 170 -9.01 -1.92 -13.20
N THR A 171 -9.96 -2.04 -12.27
CA THR A 171 -10.42 -3.34 -11.78
C THR A 171 -11.03 -4.21 -12.87
N THR A 172 -11.59 -3.62 -13.94
CA THR A 172 -12.07 -4.38 -15.11
C THR A 172 -10.95 -5.02 -15.94
N LYS A 173 -9.68 -4.63 -15.70
CA LYS A 173 -8.49 -5.27 -16.30
C LYS A 173 -8.22 -6.66 -15.75
N SER A 174 -8.91 -7.08 -14.69
CA SER A 174 -8.83 -8.43 -14.14
C SER A 174 -10.20 -9.12 -14.20
N GLN A 175 -10.19 -10.43 -14.46
CA GLN A 175 -11.32 -11.30 -14.19
C GLN A 175 -11.17 -11.83 -12.76
N ILE A 176 -12.21 -11.63 -11.96
CA ILE A 176 -12.24 -12.03 -10.55
C ILE A 176 -13.30 -13.10 -10.38
N TYR A 177 -12.92 -14.23 -9.81
CA TYR A 177 -13.81 -15.35 -9.55
C TYR A 177 -13.95 -15.50 -8.04
N SER A 178 -15.14 -15.16 -7.54
CA SER A 178 -15.44 -15.23 -6.10
C SER A 178 -16.04 -16.59 -5.74
N PRO A 179 -15.79 -17.10 -4.53
CA PRO A 179 -16.52 -18.25 -4.03
C PRO A 179 -18.01 -17.92 -3.91
N GLN A 180 -18.87 -18.94 -4.01
CA GLN A 180 -20.32 -18.79 -3.79
C GLN A 180 -20.62 -18.19 -2.40
N THR A 181 -19.80 -18.56 -1.41
CA THR A 181 -19.86 -18.03 -0.06
C THR A 181 -18.46 -17.65 0.38
N GLN A 182 -18.27 -16.39 0.79
CA GLN A 182 -17.02 -15.93 1.38
C GLN A 182 -16.77 -16.61 2.74
N PRO A 183 -15.51 -16.89 3.11
CA PRO A 183 -15.19 -17.69 4.30
C PRO A 183 -15.59 -17.00 5.62
N SER A 184 -15.60 -15.66 5.65
CA SER A 184 -16.12 -14.88 6.77
C SER A 184 -16.43 -13.43 6.34
N PRO A 185 -17.05 -12.60 7.18
CA PRO A 185 -17.24 -11.17 6.88
C PRO A 185 -15.93 -10.37 6.76
N ILE A 186 -14.84 -10.87 7.37
CA ILE A 186 -13.54 -10.18 7.41
C ILE A 186 -12.51 -10.78 6.46
N ILE A 187 -12.79 -11.94 5.85
CA ILE A 187 -11.91 -12.63 4.91
C ILE A 187 -12.60 -12.71 3.56
N SER A 188 -11.89 -12.33 2.50
CA SER A 188 -12.32 -12.47 1.12
C SER A 188 -11.33 -13.33 0.34
N ASP A 189 -11.85 -14.39 -0.28
CA ASP A 189 -11.12 -15.24 -1.20
C ASP A 189 -11.52 -14.92 -2.63
N GLU A 190 -10.55 -14.98 -3.55
CA GLU A 190 -10.80 -14.85 -4.98
C GLU A 190 -9.71 -15.54 -5.80
N TRP A 191 -10.09 -16.05 -6.97
CA TRP A 191 -9.15 -16.40 -8.03
C TRP A 191 -9.15 -15.27 -9.07
N ILE A 192 -7.95 -14.85 -9.49
CA ILE A 192 -7.80 -13.75 -10.44
C ILE A 192 -6.89 -14.11 -11.62
N ARG A 193 -7.24 -13.54 -12.78
CA ARG A 193 -6.37 -13.48 -13.96
C ARG A 193 -6.58 -12.17 -14.71
N LEU A 194 -5.63 -11.76 -15.55
CA LEU A 194 -5.83 -10.59 -16.39
C LEU A 194 -6.91 -10.84 -17.45
N SER A 195 -7.76 -9.83 -17.65
CA SER A 195 -8.84 -9.83 -18.65
C SER A 195 -8.33 -9.83 -20.10
N THR A 196 -7.09 -9.38 -20.31
CA THR A 196 -6.41 -9.36 -21.61
C THR A 196 -5.87 -10.73 -22.00
N GLY A 197 -5.82 -11.70 -21.07
CA GLY A 197 -5.18 -12.99 -21.26
C GLY A 197 -3.66 -12.96 -21.12
N GLU A 198 -3.06 -11.80 -20.81
CA GLU A 198 -1.67 -11.71 -20.41
C GLU A 198 -1.43 -12.50 -19.10
N PRO A 199 -0.28 -13.15 -18.94
CA PRO A 199 0.05 -13.83 -17.70
C PRO A 199 0.48 -12.82 -16.62
N TRP A 200 0.32 -13.20 -15.36
CA TRP A 200 0.96 -12.53 -14.24
C TRP A 200 2.48 -12.73 -14.29
N THR A 201 3.21 -11.64 -14.38
CA THR A 201 4.67 -11.51 -14.26
C THR A 201 5.06 -10.94 -12.89
N ASN A 202 6.36 -11.00 -12.55
CA ASN A 202 6.89 -10.43 -11.31
C ASN A 202 6.54 -8.93 -11.12
N THR A 203 6.47 -8.14 -12.20
CA THR A 203 6.10 -6.71 -12.11
C THR A 203 4.60 -6.51 -12.01
N SER A 204 3.80 -7.37 -12.67
CA SER A 204 2.34 -7.34 -12.55
C SER A 204 1.81 -7.78 -11.18
N LEU A 205 2.63 -8.46 -10.37
CA LEU A 205 2.29 -8.74 -8.98
C LEU A 205 2.01 -7.47 -8.19
N GLY A 206 2.64 -6.34 -8.51
CA GLY A 206 2.30 -5.05 -7.90
C GLY A 206 0.84 -4.65 -8.13
N TYR A 207 0.29 -4.96 -9.30
CA TYR A 207 -1.11 -4.73 -9.63
C TYR A 207 -2.02 -5.77 -8.97
N ALA A 208 -1.71 -7.06 -9.10
CA ALA A 208 -2.46 -8.13 -8.44
C ALA A 208 -2.56 -7.92 -6.92
N CYS A 209 -1.49 -7.42 -6.29
CA CYS A 209 -1.43 -7.25 -4.85
C CYS A 209 -2.22 -6.07 -4.28
N ASP A 210 -2.82 -5.23 -5.10
CA ASP A 210 -3.75 -4.17 -4.69
C ASP A 210 -5.16 -4.39 -5.25
N MET A 211 -5.40 -5.58 -5.81
CA MET A 211 -6.74 -6.00 -6.20
C MET A 211 -7.41 -6.64 -4.99
N PHE A 212 -8.49 -6.01 -4.52
CA PHE A 212 -9.30 -6.54 -3.45
C PHE A 212 -10.78 -6.21 -3.67
N PRO A 213 -11.71 -7.10 -3.26
CA PRO A 213 -13.12 -6.85 -3.43
C PRO A 213 -13.57 -5.76 -2.47
N LEU A 214 -14.69 -5.13 -2.80
CA LEU A 214 -15.33 -4.18 -1.88
C LEU A 214 -15.73 -4.90 -0.59
N PRO A 215 -15.44 -4.36 0.60
CA PRO A 215 -15.91 -4.99 1.82
C PRO A 215 -17.44 -5.01 1.84
N THR A 216 -18.02 -6.11 2.31
CA THR A 216 -19.46 -6.43 2.21
C THR A 216 -20.35 -5.32 2.79
N ASP A 217 -19.93 -4.68 3.88
CA ASP A 217 -20.65 -3.58 4.53
C ASP A 217 -20.76 -2.32 3.64
N PHE A 218 -19.81 -2.13 2.72
CA PHE A 218 -19.85 -1.02 1.75
C PHE A 218 -20.67 -1.36 0.51
N LEU A 219 -20.90 -2.65 0.22
CA LEU A 219 -21.82 -3.09 -0.83
C LEU A 219 -23.28 -2.84 -0.40
N SER A 220 -23.63 -3.18 0.84
CA SER A 220 -25.00 -3.02 1.38
C SER A 220 -25.38 -1.55 1.62
N ALA A 221 -24.43 -0.70 2.05
CA ALA A 221 -24.61 0.76 2.12
C ALA A 221 -24.71 1.46 0.74
N SER A 222 -24.56 0.70 -0.35
CA SER A 222 -24.68 1.11 -1.75
C SER A 222 -25.93 0.53 -2.42
N THR A 223 -26.65 -0.39 -1.79
CA THR A 223 -27.96 -0.86 -2.28
C THR A 223 -29.02 0.21 -2.06
N PRO A 224 -29.73 0.66 -3.11
CA PRO A 224 -30.84 1.60 -2.94
C PRO A 224 -31.94 0.92 -2.11
N THR A 225 -32.40 1.56 -1.04
CA THR A 225 -33.79 1.38 -0.64
C THR A 225 -34.65 1.69 -1.87
N GLN A 226 -35.60 0.81 -2.18
CA GLN A 226 -36.37 0.79 -3.45
C GLN A 226 -37.21 2.06 -3.76
N THR A 227 -36.98 3.19 -3.08
CA THR A 227 -37.87 4.35 -3.13
C THR A 227 -37.23 5.65 -3.62
N GLN A 228 -35.97 5.73 -4.05
CA GLN A 228 -35.45 6.99 -4.61
C GLN A 228 -34.57 6.81 -5.87
N ASN A 229 -34.91 7.60 -6.88
CA ASN A 229 -34.15 7.79 -8.11
C ASN A 229 -32.72 8.29 -7.78
N HIS A 230 -31.73 7.40 -8.01
CA HIS A 230 -30.27 7.60 -8.14
C HIS A 230 -29.38 7.67 -6.87
N PRO A 231 -28.11 7.15 -6.93
CA PRO A 231 -27.20 7.21 -8.10
C PRO A 231 -26.61 5.90 -8.63
N SER A 232 -26.36 5.88 -9.93
CA SER A 232 -25.60 4.88 -10.69
C SER A 232 -24.08 4.85 -10.40
N ASN A 233 -23.64 5.53 -9.34
CA ASN A 233 -22.24 5.89 -9.12
C ASN A 233 -21.72 5.29 -7.80
N ALA A 234 -20.44 4.91 -7.79
CA ALA A 234 -19.78 4.39 -6.59
C ALA A 234 -19.87 5.42 -5.45
N LYS A 235 -20.26 4.98 -4.25
CA LYS A 235 -20.37 5.86 -3.06
C LYS A 235 -19.03 6.13 -2.38
N TYR A 236 -18.17 5.11 -2.32
CA TYR A 236 -16.91 5.16 -1.61
C TYR A 236 -15.71 4.96 -2.54
N TRP A 237 -14.62 5.62 -2.19
CA TRP A 237 -13.29 5.41 -2.72
C TRP A 237 -12.33 5.08 -1.57
N PHE A 238 -11.35 4.22 -1.85
CA PHE A 238 -10.44 3.66 -0.87
C PHE A 238 -8.99 4.04 -1.22
N PRO A 239 -8.57 5.29 -1.00
CA PRO A 239 -7.19 5.66 -1.27
C PRO A 239 -6.25 4.92 -0.33
N THR A 240 -5.34 4.15 -0.90
CA THR A 240 -4.20 3.57 -0.23
C THR A 240 -3.26 4.68 0.20
N LEU A 241 -2.81 4.64 1.46
CA LEU A 241 -1.78 5.52 2.03
C LEU A 241 -0.42 4.83 1.99
N LEU A 242 -0.40 3.55 2.35
CA LEU A 242 0.79 2.71 2.41
C LEU A 242 0.47 1.36 1.78
N LEU A 243 1.42 0.83 1.02
CA LEU A 243 1.40 -0.52 0.47
C LEU A 243 2.79 -1.13 0.60
N SER A 244 2.88 -2.30 1.23
CA SER A 244 4.11 -3.09 1.33
C SER A 244 3.90 -4.49 0.80
N ILE A 245 4.82 -4.99 -0.04
CA ILE A 245 4.80 -6.35 -0.58
C ILE A 245 6.10 -7.07 -0.23
N ASP A 246 5.99 -8.28 0.30
CA ASP A 246 7.08 -9.24 0.42
C ASP A 246 6.91 -10.31 -0.67
N PHE A 247 7.85 -10.38 -1.61
CA PHE A 247 7.84 -11.37 -2.67
C PHE A 247 8.47 -12.67 -2.13
N LYS A 248 7.69 -13.74 -2.12
CA LYS A 248 8.08 -15.04 -1.56
C LYS A 248 8.56 -16.02 -2.62
N LYS A 249 8.09 -15.85 -3.86
CA LYS A 249 8.46 -16.67 -5.02
C LYS A 249 8.65 -15.78 -6.25
N THR A 250 9.77 -15.96 -6.94
CA THR A 250 9.96 -15.41 -8.28
C THR A 250 9.12 -16.22 -9.27
N LEU A 251 8.25 -15.55 -10.01
CA LEU A 251 7.45 -16.18 -11.05
C LEU A 251 8.31 -16.60 -12.25
N PRO A 252 7.95 -17.68 -12.97
CA PRO A 252 8.58 -18.05 -14.22
C PRO A 252 8.61 -16.89 -15.23
N THR A 253 9.59 -16.89 -16.14
CA THR A 253 9.75 -15.83 -17.15
C THR A 253 8.51 -15.65 -18.03
N GLN A 254 7.83 -16.74 -18.37
CA GLN A 254 6.57 -16.71 -19.12
C GLN A 254 5.36 -16.27 -18.29
N GLY A 255 5.53 -16.05 -16.98
CA GLY A 255 4.46 -15.75 -16.04
C GLY A 255 3.55 -16.94 -15.72
N ILE A 256 2.48 -16.68 -14.97
CA ILE A 256 1.43 -17.65 -14.61
C ILE A 256 0.05 -17.07 -14.92
N GLU A 257 -0.93 -17.91 -15.21
CA GLU A 257 -2.26 -17.41 -15.60
C GLU A 257 -3.10 -17.03 -14.38
N TRP A 258 -3.10 -17.86 -13.34
CA TRP A 258 -3.96 -17.71 -12.18
C TRP A 258 -3.19 -17.39 -10.91
N LEU A 259 -3.82 -16.55 -10.09
CA LEU A 259 -3.45 -16.35 -8.69
C LEU A 259 -4.68 -16.57 -7.83
N PHE A 260 -4.52 -17.27 -6.72
CA PHE A 260 -5.46 -17.24 -5.61
C PHE A 260 -5.05 -16.14 -4.64
N ILE A 261 -5.99 -15.26 -4.34
CA ILE A 261 -5.80 -14.14 -3.42
C ILE A 261 -6.70 -14.35 -2.21
N ARG A 262 -6.12 -14.27 -1.02
CA ARG A 262 -6.86 -14.14 0.23
C ARG A 262 -6.57 -12.80 0.86
N ILE A 263 -7.64 -12.11 1.24
CA ILE A 263 -7.60 -10.79 1.87
C ILE A 263 -8.28 -10.88 3.24
N GLU A 264 -7.62 -10.39 4.27
CA GLU A 264 -8.15 -10.28 5.63
C GLU A 264 -8.16 -8.80 6.06
N ARG A 265 -9.24 -8.39 6.72
CA ARG A 265 -9.44 -7.03 7.22
C ARG A 265 -9.80 -7.08 8.69
N LYS A 266 -8.95 -6.55 9.56
CA LYS A 266 -9.16 -6.66 11.01
C LYS A 266 -10.11 -5.60 11.54
N GLN A 267 -9.98 -4.35 11.05
CA GLN A 267 -10.80 -3.26 11.52
C GLN A 267 -10.83 -2.07 10.55
N THR A 268 -12.04 -1.60 10.25
CA THR A 268 -12.23 -0.21 9.83
C THR A 268 -12.59 0.64 11.05
N ARG A 269 -11.77 1.64 11.36
CA ARG A 269 -12.02 2.56 12.48
C ARG A 269 -11.82 4.00 12.04
N ASN A 270 -12.84 4.83 12.22
CA ASN A 270 -12.83 6.25 11.85
C ASN A 270 -12.40 6.50 10.40
N GLY A 271 -12.86 5.65 9.48
CA GLY A 271 -12.52 5.77 8.06
C GLY A 271 -11.10 5.37 7.69
N ARG A 272 -10.35 4.71 8.58
CA ARG A 272 -9.07 4.04 8.26
C ARG A 272 -9.28 2.53 8.31
N MET A 273 -8.75 1.82 7.32
CA MET A 273 -8.91 0.39 7.11
C MET A 273 -7.55 -0.27 6.88
N ASP A 274 -7.34 -1.43 7.49
CA ASP A 274 -6.24 -2.33 7.16
C ASP A 274 -6.64 -3.32 6.07
N ILE A 275 -5.66 -3.74 5.29
CA ILE A 275 -5.80 -4.85 4.33
C ILE A 275 -4.54 -5.69 4.47
N ALA A 276 -4.70 -6.95 4.88
CA ALA A 276 -3.65 -7.96 4.82
C ALA A 276 -4.00 -8.93 3.69
N MET A 277 -3.06 -9.24 2.82
CA MET A 277 -3.31 -10.05 1.64
C MET A 277 -2.20 -11.09 1.44
N THR A 278 -2.58 -12.27 0.98
CA THR A 278 -1.64 -13.30 0.50
C THR A 278 -2.02 -13.72 -0.92
N ALA A 279 -1.02 -13.90 -1.76
CA ALA A 279 -1.15 -14.36 -3.14
C ALA A 279 -0.47 -15.71 -3.31
N TRP A 280 -1.15 -16.63 -3.99
CA TRP A 280 -0.77 -18.03 -4.14
C TRP A 280 -0.92 -18.44 -5.61
N ASP A 281 -0.05 -19.32 -6.10
CA ASP A 281 -0.19 -19.89 -7.44
C ASP A 281 -1.12 -21.11 -7.47
N GLU A 282 -1.29 -21.69 -8.66
CA GLU A 282 -2.15 -22.86 -8.90
C GLU A 282 -1.66 -24.11 -8.17
N GLU A 283 -0.36 -24.20 -7.90
CA GLU A 283 0.26 -25.28 -7.14
C GLU A 283 0.12 -25.12 -5.63
N GLY A 284 -0.44 -23.99 -5.16
CA GLY A 284 -0.62 -23.70 -3.75
C GLY A 284 0.65 -23.20 -3.07
N GLU A 285 1.62 -22.69 -3.83
CA GLU A 285 2.81 -22.06 -3.27
C GLU A 285 2.58 -20.57 -3.02
N LEU A 286 3.09 -20.07 -1.90
CA LEU A 286 2.97 -18.67 -1.52
C LEU A 286 3.85 -17.80 -2.43
N VAL A 287 3.24 -16.89 -3.17
CA VAL A 287 3.90 -15.99 -4.13
C VAL A 287 4.25 -14.64 -3.49
N ALA A 288 3.30 -14.04 -2.77
CA ALA A 288 3.50 -12.74 -2.16
C ALA A 288 2.64 -12.54 -0.91
N ILE A 289 3.10 -11.68 -0.01
CA ILE A 289 2.35 -11.16 1.14
C ILE A 289 2.28 -9.65 0.98
N SER A 290 1.09 -9.05 1.13
CA SER A 290 0.91 -7.60 1.06
C SER A 290 0.19 -7.06 2.28
N ASN A 291 0.55 -5.85 2.70
CA ASN A 291 -0.14 -5.10 3.76
C ASN A 291 -0.39 -3.66 3.31
N HIS A 292 -1.58 -3.15 3.61
CA HIS A 292 -2.01 -1.82 3.21
C HIS A 292 -2.59 -1.08 4.40
N VAL A 293 -2.39 0.24 4.38
CA VAL A 293 -3.23 1.18 5.14
C VAL A 293 -4.02 1.99 4.11
N ALA A 294 -5.35 1.94 4.20
CA ALA A 294 -6.23 2.68 3.31
C ALA A 294 -7.19 3.57 4.10
N LEU A 295 -7.72 4.61 3.44
CA LEU A 295 -8.87 5.35 3.96
C LEU A 295 -10.17 4.84 3.33
N VAL A 296 -11.29 5.17 3.95
CA VAL A 296 -12.64 5.03 3.42
C VAL A 296 -13.23 6.43 3.32
N VAL A 297 -13.41 6.93 2.10
CA VAL A 297 -13.88 8.30 1.85
C VAL A 297 -14.96 8.34 0.77
N SER A 298 -15.70 9.44 0.68
CA SER A 298 -16.63 9.68 -0.43
C SER A 298 -15.89 9.60 -1.77
N SER A 299 -16.53 8.97 -2.77
CA SER A 299 -16.03 8.93 -4.15
C SER A 299 -15.88 10.32 -4.78
N GLU A 300 -16.61 11.33 -4.30
CA GLU A 300 -16.46 12.72 -4.73
C GLU A 300 -15.03 13.25 -4.49
N ARG A 301 -14.35 12.76 -3.45
CA ARG A 301 -12.94 13.10 -3.20
C ARG A 301 -12.03 12.59 -4.32
N ASN A 302 -12.38 11.50 -4.99
CA ASN A 302 -11.62 10.95 -6.12
C ASN A 302 -11.72 11.86 -7.34
N THR A 303 -12.92 12.32 -7.68
CA THR A 303 -13.23 13.10 -8.89
C THR A 303 -13.10 14.61 -8.70
N SER A 304 -13.00 15.08 -7.46
CA SER A 304 -12.77 16.49 -7.15
C SER A 304 -11.50 17.02 -7.83
N ALA A 305 -11.60 18.22 -8.41
CA ALA A 305 -10.44 18.94 -8.91
C ALA A 305 -9.38 19.05 -7.81
N ARG A 306 -8.11 18.92 -8.19
CA ARG A 306 -7.02 19.13 -7.24
C ARG A 306 -7.03 20.60 -6.82
N SER A 307 -6.87 20.85 -5.53
CA SER A 307 -6.52 22.18 -5.06
C SER A 307 -5.18 22.58 -5.70
N GLU A 308 -5.21 23.64 -6.49
CA GLU A 308 -3.99 24.34 -6.90
C GLU A 308 -3.27 24.75 -5.61
N VAL A 309 -1.99 24.39 -5.50
CA VAL A 309 -1.14 25.01 -4.49
C VAL A 309 -0.95 26.43 -4.98
N LYS A 310 -1.80 27.35 -4.53
CA LYS A 310 -1.51 28.77 -4.65
C LYS A 310 -0.16 28.95 -3.96
N GLY A 311 0.87 29.31 -4.73
CA GLY A 311 2.23 29.49 -4.25
C GLY A 311 2.19 30.13 -2.87
N GLY A 312 2.66 29.39 -1.87
CA GLY A 312 2.55 29.79 -0.47
C GLY A 312 3.01 31.22 -0.32
N LYS A 313 2.23 32.03 0.40
CA LYS A 313 2.63 33.38 0.78
C LYS A 313 4.00 33.25 1.44
N LYS A 314 5.05 33.78 0.78
CA LYS A 314 6.42 33.79 1.28
C LYS A 314 6.41 34.41 2.68
N ILE A 315 6.53 33.59 3.71
CA ILE A 315 6.88 34.03 5.06
C ILE A 315 8.20 33.35 5.35
N GLY A 316 9.29 34.12 5.31
CA GLY A 316 10.62 33.64 5.69
C GLY A 316 11.35 32.77 4.64
N GLY A 317 11.38 33.21 3.37
CA GLY A 317 12.56 33.09 2.50
C GLY A 317 13.30 31.76 2.32
N VAL A 318 12.73 30.60 2.62
CA VAL A 318 13.37 29.30 2.35
C VAL A 318 12.38 28.37 1.67
N ASP A 319 12.68 28.02 0.43
CA ASP A 319 11.93 27.07 -0.38
C ASP A 319 12.41 25.64 -0.05
N VAL A 320 11.46 24.73 0.14
CA VAL A 320 11.74 23.31 0.43
C VAL A 320 12.49 22.65 -0.73
N CYS A 321 12.39 23.19 -1.95
CA CYS A 321 13.21 22.76 -3.09
C CYS A 321 14.70 23.11 -2.97
N THR A 322 15.09 24.09 -2.13
CA THR A 322 16.51 24.43 -1.94
C THR A 322 17.24 23.41 -1.07
N LEU A 323 16.52 22.62 -0.25
CA LEU A 323 17.15 21.65 0.65
C LEU A 323 17.70 20.41 -0.09
N HIS A 324 17.12 20.04 -1.24
CA HIS A 324 17.64 18.93 -2.05
C HIS A 324 18.93 19.28 -2.80
N ARG A 325 19.14 20.57 -3.12
CA ARG A 325 20.35 21.03 -3.85
C ARG A 325 21.55 21.25 -2.93
N ALA A 326 21.33 21.38 -1.61
CA ALA A 326 22.39 21.54 -0.63
C ALA A 326 23.09 20.20 -0.27
N ILE A 327 22.49 19.06 -0.61
CA ILE A 327 23.07 17.74 -0.34
C ILE A 327 24.06 17.30 -1.45
N GLU A 328 23.99 17.91 -2.64
CA GLU A 328 24.88 17.60 -3.77
C GLU A 328 26.17 18.42 -3.83
N LEU A 329 26.38 19.39 -2.93
CA LEU A 329 27.58 20.27 -2.96
C LEU A 329 28.59 20.04 -1.82
N ASP A 330 28.34 19.14 -0.88
CA ASP A 330 29.23 18.89 0.28
C ASP A 330 29.83 17.47 0.32
N LEU A 331 29.84 16.74 -0.80
CA LEU A 331 30.48 15.41 -0.88
C LEU A 331 31.77 15.36 -1.73
N GLU A 332 32.29 16.49 -2.19
CA GLU A 332 33.57 16.53 -2.93
C GLU A 332 34.82 16.77 -2.07
N ASP A 333 34.71 17.14 -0.80
CA ASP A 333 35.88 17.23 0.09
C ASP A 333 35.77 16.24 1.24
N GLY A 334 36.66 15.24 1.19
CA GLY A 334 36.81 14.25 2.24
C GLY A 334 37.26 14.92 3.54
N ASP A 335 36.37 14.97 4.53
CA ASP A 335 36.72 14.76 5.91
C ASP A 335 35.47 14.41 6.75
N SER A 336 35.65 13.42 7.62
CA SER A 336 34.64 12.88 8.51
C SER A 336 34.03 13.94 9.44
N ALA A 337 32.71 14.14 9.38
CA ALA A 337 31.96 14.87 10.41
C ALA A 337 30.61 14.19 10.75
N LEU A 338 30.54 13.68 11.98
CA LEU A 338 29.35 13.15 12.63
C LEU A 338 28.33 14.30 12.85
N LEU A 339 27.22 14.31 12.10
CA LEU A 339 26.15 15.31 12.28
C LEU A 339 25.13 14.81 13.32
N VAL A 340 25.32 15.25 14.57
CA VAL A 340 24.35 15.16 15.66
C VAL A 340 23.28 16.24 15.44
N TYR A 341 22.04 15.83 15.16
CA TYR A 341 20.88 16.73 15.14
C TYR A 341 20.55 17.20 16.58
N ARG A 342 20.92 18.44 16.91
CA ARG A 342 20.42 19.17 18.09
C ARG A 342 19.26 20.07 17.68
N ASN A 343 18.05 19.72 18.12
CA ASN A 343 16.90 20.62 18.10
C ASN A 343 17.18 21.86 18.97
N TYR A 344 17.05 23.04 18.38
CA TYR A 344 16.96 24.30 19.12
C TYR A 344 15.50 24.53 19.55
N VAL A 345 15.19 24.15 20.80
CA VAL A 345 14.18 24.84 21.61
C VAL A 345 14.97 25.54 22.72
N GLN A 346 14.94 26.87 22.75
CA GLN A 346 15.68 27.68 23.72
C GLN A 346 15.12 27.57 25.16
N PRO A 347 15.93 27.91 26.18
CA PRO A 347 15.90 27.25 27.48
C PRO A 347 15.27 28.09 28.60
N ARG A 348 14.69 27.44 29.61
CA ARG A 348 14.74 27.92 31.01
C ARG A 348 14.81 26.74 32.01
N SER A 349 15.97 26.68 32.66
CA SER A 349 16.28 26.15 34.01
C SER A 349 15.83 24.73 34.40
N LEU A 350 16.76 23.78 34.33
CA LEU A 350 16.83 22.66 35.28
C LEU A 350 17.76 23.06 36.44
N CYS A 351 17.24 23.14 37.66
CA CYS A 351 18.03 23.00 38.88
C CYS A 351 17.73 21.61 39.44
N LEU A 352 18.72 20.70 39.36
CA LEU A 352 18.77 19.48 40.16
C LEU A 352 19.60 19.78 41.41
N SER A 353 19.05 19.50 42.60
CA SER A 353 19.86 19.26 43.79
C SER A 353 19.11 18.36 44.78
N MET A 354 19.75 17.27 45.18
CA MET A 354 19.53 16.54 46.44
C MET A 354 20.90 16.47 47.17
N PRO A 355 21.00 16.10 48.46
CA PRO A 355 20.25 16.55 49.65
C PRO A 355 21.17 16.93 50.85
N LYS A 356 20.57 17.56 51.89
CA LYS A 356 20.84 17.48 53.36
C LYS A 356 21.23 18.76 54.13
N TYR A 357 20.58 18.84 55.32
CA TYR A 357 20.86 19.52 56.60
C TYR A 357 20.46 20.98 56.86
N ASP A 358 19.27 21.11 57.46
CA ASP A 358 18.87 21.75 58.73
C ASP A 358 19.66 22.94 59.33
N CYS A 359 18.96 24.06 59.57
CA CYS A 359 18.77 24.67 60.90
C CYS A 359 18.04 26.03 60.79
N SER A 360 16.94 26.15 61.55
CA SER A 360 16.42 27.37 62.22
C SER A 360 16.15 28.65 61.42
N ALA A 361 14.87 29.06 61.34
CA ALA A 361 14.36 30.25 62.04
C ALA A 361 12.92 30.61 61.61
N GLU A 362 12.11 30.89 62.63
CA GLU A 362 10.68 31.21 62.63
C GLU A 362 10.32 32.50 61.88
N LYS A 363 9.14 32.53 61.22
CA LYS A 363 7.96 33.30 61.68
C LYS A 363 6.81 33.35 60.65
N ASN A 364 5.66 32.85 61.11
CA ASN A 364 4.29 33.30 60.84
C ASN A 364 3.79 33.44 59.39
N LEU A 365 3.22 32.34 58.88
CA LEU A 365 2.16 32.38 57.86
C LEU A 365 0.79 32.33 58.58
N GLN A 366 -0.07 33.34 58.35
CA GLN A 366 -1.50 33.22 58.61
C GLN A 366 -2.24 32.82 57.34
N VAL A 367 -3.15 31.87 57.56
CA VAL A 367 -4.03 31.13 56.64
C VAL A 367 -5.08 32.02 55.97
N LYS A 368 -5.44 31.68 54.72
CA LYS A 368 -6.84 31.68 54.26
C LYS A 368 -7.05 30.64 53.14
N GLU A 369 -8.18 29.94 53.26
CA GLU A 369 -8.52 28.61 52.74
C GLU A 369 -8.85 28.52 51.24
N GLU A 370 -8.63 27.33 50.67
CA GLU A 370 -9.21 26.83 49.41
C GLU A 370 -10.62 26.24 49.64
N PRO A 371 -11.50 26.18 48.63
CA PRO A 371 -12.56 25.19 48.56
C PRO A 371 -12.21 24.00 47.66
N LYS A 372 -12.55 22.82 48.19
CA LYS A 372 -12.24 21.45 47.75
C LYS A 372 -12.98 20.98 46.50
N CYS A 373 -12.32 20.06 45.81
CA CYS A 373 -12.84 19.17 44.76
C CYS A 373 -13.58 17.97 45.39
N ASN A 374 -14.82 17.70 44.97
CA ASN A 374 -15.57 16.50 45.34
C ASN A 374 -15.43 15.42 44.24
N LEU A 375 -14.86 14.28 44.61
CA LEU A 375 -14.91 13.02 43.86
C LEU A 375 -15.81 12.06 44.64
N GLU A 376 -16.95 11.67 44.06
CA GLU A 376 -17.75 10.55 44.55
C GLU A 376 -17.24 9.25 43.91
N GLN A 377 -16.84 8.32 44.77
CA GLN A 377 -16.65 6.90 44.47
C GLN A 377 -17.96 6.17 44.72
N SER A 378 -18.40 5.33 43.78
CA SER A 378 -19.43 4.32 44.04
C SER A 378 -18.80 2.93 44.01
N GLU A 379 -18.63 2.35 45.20
CA GLU A 379 -18.42 0.92 45.40
C GLU A 379 -19.74 0.18 45.26
N THR A 380 -19.75 -0.95 44.54
CA THR A 380 -20.68 -2.06 44.83
C THR A 380 -19.94 -3.37 44.73
N SER A 381 -19.92 -4.06 45.85
CA SER A 381 -19.32 -5.36 46.14
C SER A 381 -20.32 -6.48 45.85
N HIS A 382 -19.86 -7.56 45.21
CA HIS A 382 -20.49 -8.87 45.30
C HIS A 382 -19.42 -9.97 45.31
N VAL A 383 -19.35 -10.64 46.47
CA VAL A 383 -18.70 -11.94 46.70
C VAL A 383 -19.84 -12.93 46.90
N ILE A 384 -19.74 -14.15 46.35
CA ILE A 384 -20.12 -15.44 46.97
C ILE A 384 -19.67 -16.61 46.06
N THR A 385 -18.62 -17.28 46.55
CA THR A 385 -18.27 -18.71 46.62
C THR A 385 -18.68 -19.72 45.52
N SER A 386 -17.67 -20.45 45.04
CA SER A 386 -17.77 -21.82 44.48
C SER A 386 -17.92 -22.90 45.56
N PRO A 387 -18.45 -24.08 45.21
CA PRO A 387 -18.05 -25.33 45.85
C PRO A 387 -17.42 -26.31 44.86
N ASN A 388 -16.32 -26.93 45.28
CA ASN A 388 -15.77 -28.14 44.67
C ASN A 388 -16.63 -29.36 45.02
N ARG A 389 -16.96 -30.17 44.02
CA ARG A 389 -16.70 -31.62 44.03
C ARG A 389 -16.65 -32.17 42.61
#